data_AF-A0A482WA78-F1
#
_entry.id   AF-A0A482WA78-F1
#
_cell.length_a   1.000
_cell.length_b   1.000
_cell.length_c   1.000
_cell.angle_alpha   90.00
_cell.angle_beta   90.00
_cell.angle_gamma   90.00
#
_symmetry.space_group_name_H-M   'P 1'
#
loop_
_entity.id
_entity.type
_entity.pdbx_description
1 polymer ?
#
loop_
_entity_poly.entity_id
_entity_poly.type
_entity_poly.pdbx_seq_one_letter_code
_entity_poly.pdbx_strand_id
1 'polypeptide(L)'
;MGQGMEEIPSGSIQIKTLNLAYNHISALPENVFSNKSYKALTKIELYQNKICTIHVTAFRGLRQLTNVVLSDNNITSMDPYTFKHNPKLEKLDLSRNKIYFRRLQVFLVSYTLDTLIVAQNRVEQIYELTFMALPNLKNLILDDNALFMIAPNSFKPLNKLQYLSLANTGVYRLSESMFINNLPRIVDLQDTPLSKRFDPPLKKITNNAVRSLINFDQYIYISDTPV
;
A
#
# COMPACT_ATOMS: atom_id res chain seq x y z
N MET A 1 -2.04 19.68 17.97
CA MET A 1 -3.21 19.15 18.70
C MET A 1 -4.43 19.44 17.83
N GLY A 2 -5.34 18.47 17.66
CA GLY A 2 -6.56 18.71 16.87
C GLY A 2 -7.65 19.40 17.67
N GLN A 3 -8.72 19.78 16.98
CA GLN A 3 -9.84 20.56 17.53
C GLN A 3 -11.01 19.68 17.98
N GLY A 4 -10.84 18.36 17.94
CA GLY A 4 -11.88 17.40 18.29
C GLY A 4 -13.00 17.31 17.26
N MET A 5 -12.76 17.71 16.00
CA MET A 5 -13.78 17.68 14.95
C MET A 5 -14.26 16.27 14.67
N GLU A 6 -15.56 16.09 14.50
CA GLU A 6 -16.18 14.80 14.14
C GLU A 6 -16.57 14.71 12.66
N GLU A 7 -16.65 15.86 11.98
CA GLU A 7 -16.98 15.96 10.56
C GLU A 7 -16.00 16.85 9.79
N ILE A 8 -16.06 16.74 8.46
CA ILE A 8 -15.33 17.62 7.55
C ILE A 8 -16.01 19.01 7.56
N PRO A 9 -15.30 20.10 7.92
CA PRO A 9 -15.88 21.45 7.95
C PRO A 9 -16.14 21.96 6.53
N SER A 10 -16.91 23.06 6.44
CA SER A 10 -17.10 23.76 5.16
C SER A 10 -15.77 24.32 4.64
N GLY A 11 -15.49 24.06 3.38
CA GLY A 11 -14.30 24.52 2.68
C GLY A 11 -14.56 25.65 1.69
N SER A 12 -13.58 25.85 0.81
CA SER A 12 -13.63 26.84 -0.27
C SER A 12 -12.96 26.27 -1.51
N ILE A 13 -13.41 26.72 -2.68
CA ILE A 13 -12.90 26.31 -4.00
C ILE A 13 -11.43 26.69 -4.23
N GLN A 14 -10.82 27.48 -3.36
CA GLN A 14 -9.42 27.90 -3.46
C GLN A 14 -8.47 27.04 -2.62
N ILE A 15 -9.00 26.26 -1.66
CA ILE A 15 -8.16 25.47 -0.75
C ILE A 15 -7.52 24.31 -1.52
N LYS A 16 -6.19 24.25 -1.46
CA LYS A 16 -5.37 23.19 -2.09
C LYS A 16 -4.94 22.11 -1.11
N THR A 17 -4.73 22.47 0.16
CA THR A 17 -4.33 21.53 1.21
C THR A 17 -5.35 21.58 2.34
N LEU A 18 -5.93 20.42 2.66
CA LEU A 18 -6.81 20.26 3.82
C LEU A 18 -6.10 19.38 4.85
N ASN A 19 -5.76 19.97 6.00
CA ASN A 19 -5.24 19.22 7.14
C ASN A 19 -6.30 19.19 8.25
N LEU A 20 -6.78 17.98 8.53
CA LEU A 20 -7.72 17.66 9.60
C LEU A 20 -7.15 16.53 10.48
N ALA A 21 -5.83 16.47 10.62
CA ALA A 21 -5.18 15.50 11.47
C ALA A 21 -5.51 15.70 12.95
N TYR A 22 -5.34 14.66 13.76
CA TYR A 22 -5.58 14.68 15.21
C TYR A 22 -7.03 15.00 15.63
N ASN A 23 -8.02 14.65 14.81
CA ASN A 23 -9.44 14.87 15.11
C ASN A 23 -10.17 13.54 15.42
N HIS A 24 -11.49 13.59 15.49
CA HIS A 24 -12.35 12.45 15.82
C HIS A 24 -13.21 11.99 14.65
N ILE A 25 -12.83 12.31 13.41
CA ILE A 25 -13.59 11.95 12.22
C ILE A 25 -13.61 10.42 12.10
N SER A 26 -14.81 9.84 12.04
CA SER A 26 -15.02 8.39 12.03
C SER A 26 -15.40 7.83 10.65
N ALA A 27 -15.89 8.67 9.75
CA ALA A 27 -16.29 8.26 8.41
C ALA A 27 -16.06 9.36 7.37
N LEU A 28 -15.83 8.95 6.12
CA LEU A 28 -15.86 9.81 4.94
C LEU A 28 -17.10 9.46 4.11
N PRO A 29 -18.21 10.22 4.26
CA PRO A 29 -19.45 9.93 3.54
C PRO A 29 -19.34 10.27 2.05
N GLU A 30 -20.40 9.94 1.32
CA GLU A 30 -20.52 10.23 -0.11
C GLU A 30 -20.22 11.70 -0.44
N ASN A 31 -19.35 11.90 -1.45
CA ASN A 31 -19.00 13.19 -2.03
C ASN A 31 -18.59 14.26 -0.99
N VAL A 32 -18.12 13.87 0.20
CA VAL A 32 -17.96 14.76 1.37
C VAL A 32 -17.15 16.02 1.06
N PHE A 33 -16.03 15.89 0.35
CA PHE A 33 -15.19 17.04 0.00
C PHE A 33 -15.82 17.94 -1.06
N SER A 34 -16.47 17.34 -2.06
CA SER A 34 -17.18 18.10 -3.11
C SER A 34 -18.36 18.88 -2.54
N ASN A 35 -19.12 18.27 -1.62
CA ASN A 35 -20.26 18.89 -0.93
C ASN A 35 -19.82 20.05 -0.02
N LYS A 36 -18.61 19.98 0.53
CA LYS A 36 -18.01 21.03 1.37
C LYS A 36 -17.14 22.02 0.54
N SER A 37 -17.36 22.13 -0.78
CA SER A 37 -16.72 23.11 -1.66
C SER A 37 -15.21 22.95 -1.92
N TYR A 38 -14.61 21.82 -1.59
CA TYR A 38 -13.16 21.59 -1.73
C TYR A 38 -12.69 21.20 -3.15
N LYS A 39 -13.11 21.94 -4.19
CA LYS A 39 -12.88 21.56 -5.59
C LYS A 39 -11.42 21.61 -6.07
N ALA A 40 -10.55 22.39 -5.41
CA ALA A 40 -9.16 22.58 -5.80
C ALA A 40 -8.15 21.77 -4.98
N LEU A 41 -8.60 20.84 -4.13
CA LEU A 41 -7.69 20.07 -3.29
C LEU A 41 -6.69 19.26 -4.12
N THR A 42 -5.43 19.41 -3.74
CA THR A 42 -4.30 18.61 -4.19
C THR A 42 -3.82 17.66 -3.09
N LYS A 43 -3.97 18.05 -1.81
CA LYS A 43 -3.50 17.27 -0.67
C LYS A 43 -4.54 17.19 0.45
N ILE A 44 -4.76 15.99 0.98
CA ILE A 44 -5.62 15.73 2.14
C ILE A 44 -4.81 15.01 3.22
N GLU A 45 -4.81 15.56 4.42
CA GLU A 45 -4.19 14.98 5.61
C GLU A 45 -5.27 14.69 6.67
N LEU A 46 -5.52 13.42 6.91
CA LEU A 46 -6.55 12.90 7.84
C LEU A 46 -5.94 11.94 8.86
N TYR A 47 -4.64 12.00 9.08
CA TYR A 47 -3.96 11.08 9.98
C TYR A 47 -4.32 11.30 11.44
N GLN A 48 -4.22 10.24 12.25
CA GLN A 48 -4.61 10.26 13.67
C GLN A 48 -6.06 10.74 13.84
N ASN A 49 -6.98 10.05 13.16
CA ASN A 49 -8.42 10.19 13.32
C ASN A 49 -9.02 8.83 13.73
N LYS A 50 -10.34 8.68 13.65
CA LYS A 50 -11.05 7.44 13.98
C LYS A 50 -11.68 6.80 12.73
N ILE A 51 -11.21 7.14 11.52
CA ILE A 51 -11.87 6.77 10.26
C ILE A 51 -11.88 5.25 10.13
N CYS A 52 -13.07 4.67 10.06
CA CYS A 52 -13.25 3.23 9.84
C CYS A 52 -14.01 2.93 8.53
N THR A 53 -14.76 3.91 8.01
CA THR A 53 -15.58 3.78 6.81
C THR A 53 -15.27 4.88 5.82
N ILE A 54 -15.02 4.51 4.57
CA ILE A 54 -14.81 5.44 3.45
C ILE A 54 -15.79 5.05 2.35
N HIS A 55 -16.70 5.95 2.00
CA HIS A 55 -17.61 5.72 0.90
C HIS A 55 -16.86 5.70 -0.44
N VAL A 56 -17.29 4.85 -1.38
CA VAL A 56 -16.65 4.70 -2.71
C VAL A 56 -16.56 6.01 -3.51
N THR A 57 -17.46 6.96 -3.26
CA THR A 57 -17.46 8.29 -3.89
C THR A 57 -16.92 9.41 -3.00
N ALA A 58 -16.32 9.12 -1.84
CA ALA A 58 -15.86 10.14 -0.89
C ALA A 58 -14.93 11.19 -1.54
N PHE A 59 -14.01 10.74 -2.40
CA PHE A 59 -13.03 11.60 -3.10
C PHE A 59 -13.47 12.01 -4.52
N ARG A 60 -14.71 11.71 -4.92
CA ARG A 60 -15.24 12.07 -6.25
C ARG A 60 -15.24 13.59 -6.42
N GLY A 61 -14.84 14.04 -7.61
CA GLY A 61 -14.78 15.47 -7.97
C GLY A 61 -13.44 16.14 -7.67
N LEU A 62 -12.56 15.51 -6.88
CA LEU A 62 -11.23 16.04 -6.57
C LEU A 62 -10.22 15.74 -7.69
N ARG A 63 -10.39 16.42 -8.84
CA ARG A 63 -9.61 16.17 -10.06
C ARG A 63 -8.14 16.57 -9.96
N GLN A 64 -7.78 17.40 -8.99
CA GLN A 64 -6.41 17.85 -8.75
C GLN A 64 -5.71 17.08 -7.62
N LEU A 65 -6.38 16.10 -7.01
CA LEU A 65 -5.86 15.38 -5.85
C LEU A 65 -4.65 14.53 -6.24
N THR A 66 -3.51 14.80 -5.58
CA THR A 66 -2.24 14.09 -5.78
C THR A 66 -1.83 13.27 -4.57
N ASN A 67 -2.18 13.72 -3.36
CA ASN A 67 -1.71 13.11 -2.12
C ASN A 67 -2.83 12.93 -1.10
N VAL A 68 -2.96 11.72 -0.56
CA VAL A 68 -3.89 11.40 0.52
C VAL A 68 -3.14 10.69 1.64
N VAL A 69 -3.25 11.24 2.86
CA VAL A 69 -2.66 10.66 4.07
C VAL A 69 -3.80 10.27 5.02
N LEU A 70 -3.98 8.98 5.21
CA LEU A 70 -5.00 8.33 6.05
C LEU A 70 -4.37 7.47 7.15
N SER A 71 -3.09 7.70 7.45
CA SER A 71 -2.37 6.92 8.45
C SER A 71 -2.96 7.06 9.84
N ASP A 72 -2.72 6.10 10.74
CA ASP A 72 -3.21 6.13 12.12
C ASP A 72 -4.74 6.32 12.19
N ASN A 73 -5.47 5.39 11.58
CA ASN A 73 -6.93 5.34 11.57
C ASN A 73 -7.42 3.91 11.87
N ASN A 74 -8.71 3.65 11.69
CA ASN A 74 -9.35 2.36 11.97
C ASN A 74 -9.83 1.64 10.69
N ILE A 75 -9.21 1.93 9.53
CA ILE A 75 -9.65 1.40 8.24
C ILE A 75 -9.30 -0.09 8.15
N THR A 76 -10.30 -0.93 7.89
CA THR A 76 -10.14 -2.39 7.73
C THR A 76 -10.11 -2.81 6.25
N SER A 77 -10.85 -2.09 5.41
CA SER A 77 -10.89 -2.28 3.96
C SER A 77 -11.36 -1.00 3.28
N MET A 78 -11.12 -0.87 1.98
CA MET A 78 -11.67 0.19 1.15
C MET A 78 -12.29 -0.42 -0.10
N ASP A 79 -13.29 0.25 -0.65
CA ASP A 79 -13.81 -0.14 -1.96
C ASP A 79 -12.72 0.07 -3.04
N PRO A 80 -12.46 -0.90 -3.93
CA PRO A 80 -11.41 -0.78 -4.94
C PRO A 80 -11.55 0.44 -5.85
N TYR A 81 -12.74 1.00 -6.01
CA TYR A 81 -13.01 2.14 -6.89
C TYR A 81 -12.97 3.50 -6.18
N THR A 82 -12.63 3.53 -4.89
CA THR A 82 -12.58 4.76 -4.06
C THR A 82 -11.82 5.92 -4.72
N PHE A 83 -10.74 5.62 -5.45
CA PHE A 83 -9.88 6.61 -6.13
C PHE A 83 -9.99 6.61 -7.66
N LYS A 84 -10.97 5.90 -8.24
CA LYS A 84 -11.16 5.77 -9.71
C LYS A 84 -11.28 7.13 -10.42
N HIS A 85 -11.80 8.14 -9.73
CA HIS A 85 -12.07 9.47 -10.28
C HIS A 85 -11.00 10.52 -9.94
N ASN A 86 -9.82 10.10 -9.46
CA ASN A 86 -8.72 10.99 -9.08
C ASN A 86 -7.52 10.76 -10.03
N PRO A 87 -7.57 11.31 -11.26
CA PRO A 87 -6.62 10.99 -12.34
C PRO A 87 -5.21 11.57 -12.15
N LYS A 88 -4.93 12.16 -10.98
CA LYS A 88 -3.63 12.71 -10.61
C LYS A 88 -3.11 12.15 -9.30
N LEU A 89 -3.80 11.16 -8.71
CA LEU A 89 -3.40 10.61 -7.42
C LEU A 89 -2.06 9.88 -7.58
N GLU A 90 -1.04 10.34 -6.88
CA GLU A 90 0.32 9.82 -6.95
C GLU A 90 0.71 9.10 -5.66
N LYS A 91 0.30 9.60 -4.49
CA LYS A 91 0.68 9.04 -3.19
C LYS A 91 -0.52 8.77 -2.30
N LEU A 92 -0.57 7.56 -1.78
CA LEU A 92 -1.55 7.13 -0.78
C LEU A 92 -0.84 6.49 0.41
N ASP A 93 -1.04 7.07 1.58
CA ASP A 93 -0.53 6.55 2.86
C ASP A 93 -1.69 6.02 3.71
N LEU A 94 -1.68 4.71 3.95
CA LEU A 94 -2.64 3.97 4.77
C LEU A 94 -1.93 3.29 5.95
N SER A 95 -0.73 3.73 6.32
CA SER A 95 0.03 3.11 7.40
C SER A 95 -0.72 3.16 8.74
N ARG A 96 -0.43 2.23 9.66
CA ARG A 96 -1.08 2.20 10.99
C ARG A 96 -2.61 2.19 10.92
N ASN A 97 -3.14 1.28 10.12
CA ASN A 97 -4.57 0.97 10.03
C ASN A 97 -4.79 -0.52 10.37
N LYS A 98 -5.94 -1.08 9.98
CA LYS A 98 -6.32 -2.48 10.20
C LYS A 98 -6.54 -3.22 8.88
N ILE A 99 -5.87 -2.79 7.81
CA ILE A 99 -6.09 -3.27 6.45
C ILE A 99 -5.59 -4.70 6.31
N TYR A 100 -6.39 -5.53 5.62
CA TYR A 100 -6.02 -6.85 5.15
C TYR A 100 -6.47 -7.00 3.69
N PHE A 101 -5.77 -7.83 2.92
CA PHE A 101 -6.16 -8.13 1.54
C PHE A 101 -7.12 -9.31 1.48
N ARG A 102 -7.94 -9.35 0.44
CA ARG A 102 -8.93 -10.41 0.20
C ARG A 102 -8.55 -11.24 -1.02
N ARG A 103 -8.78 -12.55 -0.93
CA ARG A 103 -8.57 -13.46 -2.07
C ARG A 103 -9.58 -13.15 -3.18
N LEU A 104 -9.15 -13.34 -4.43
CA LEU A 104 -9.95 -13.11 -5.64
C LEU A 104 -10.44 -11.65 -5.82
N GLN A 105 -9.80 -10.68 -5.17
CA GLN A 105 -10.16 -9.26 -5.27
C GLN A 105 -8.92 -8.39 -5.52
N VAL A 106 -9.12 -7.32 -6.29
CA VAL A 106 -8.17 -6.21 -6.37
C VAL A 106 -8.25 -5.38 -5.09
N PHE A 107 -7.13 -4.86 -4.60
CA PHE A 107 -7.11 -3.97 -3.45
C PHE A 107 -7.60 -2.56 -3.81
N LEU A 108 -7.09 -2.03 -4.92
CA LEU A 108 -7.37 -0.68 -5.37
C LEU A 108 -7.21 -0.57 -6.88
N VAL A 109 -8.05 0.27 -7.50
CA VAL A 109 -7.96 0.65 -8.91
C VAL A 109 -7.41 2.07 -8.98
N SER A 110 -6.16 2.21 -9.43
CA SER A 110 -5.56 3.50 -9.75
C SER A 110 -4.47 3.35 -10.81
N TYR A 111 -4.64 4.08 -11.91
CA TYR A 111 -3.68 4.10 -13.02
C TYR A 111 -2.65 5.21 -12.88
N THR A 112 -2.68 6.01 -11.80
CA THR A 112 -1.70 7.08 -11.58
C THR A 112 -0.91 6.92 -10.30
N LEU A 113 -1.35 6.02 -9.41
CA LEU A 113 -0.70 5.83 -8.12
C LEU A 113 0.73 5.34 -8.31
N ASP A 114 1.66 6.09 -7.76
CA ASP A 114 3.11 5.86 -7.81
C ASP A 114 3.60 5.25 -6.50
N THR A 115 3.12 5.77 -5.37
CA THR A 115 3.56 5.36 -4.05
C THR A 115 2.38 4.92 -3.19
N LEU A 116 2.45 3.69 -2.69
CA LEU A 116 1.48 3.09 -1.78
C LEU A 116 2.18 2.62 -0.50
N ILE A 117 1.74 3.17 0.62
CA ILE A 117 2.24 2.82 1.95
C ILE A 117 1.13 2.10 2.72
N VAL A 118 1.35 0.83 3.02
CA VAL A 118 0.42 -0.02 3.80
C VAL A 118 1.17 -0.63 5.00
N ALA A 119 2.21 0.04 5.48
CA ALA A 119 3.00 -0.40 6.63
C ALA A 119 2.16 -0.46 7.92
N GLN A 120 2.53 -1.32 8.87
CA GLN A 120 1.87 -1.41 10.18
C GLN A 120 0.35 -1.65 10.05
N ASN A 121 -0.04 -2.65 9.27
CA ASN A 121 -1.43 -3.06 9.06
C ASN A 121 -1.62 -4.54 9.47
N ARG A 122 -2.68 -5.20 8.98
CA ARG A 122 -3.00 -6.62 9.24
C ARG A 122 -2.86 -7.46 7.98
N VAL A 123 -1.89 -7.12 7.12
CA VAL A 123 -1.65 -7.86 5.88
C VAL A 123 -0.90 -9.15 6.20
N GLU A 124 -1.58 -10.28 6.09
CA GLU A 124 -0.96 -11.60 6.28
C GLU A 124 -0.52 -12.26 4.96
N GLN A 125 -1.24 -11.94 3.88
CA GLN A 125 -1.07 -12.59 2.58
C GLN A 125 -1.25 -11.59 1.45
N ILE A 126 -0.47 -11.77 0.38
CA ILE A 126 -0.67 -11.10 -0.91
C ILE A 126 -1.16 -12.13 -1.91
N TYR A 127 -2.28 -11.85 -2.57
CA TYR A 127 -2.90 -12.71 -3.56
C TYR A 127 -2.57 -12.27 -4.98
N GLU A 128 -2.76 -13.16 -5.95
CA GLU A 128 -2.49 -12.90 -7.38
C GLU A 128 -3.18 -11.64 -7.90
N LEU A 129 -4.44 -11.39 -7.50
CA LEU A 129 -5.21 -10.25 -7.98
C LEU A 129 -4.99 -8.95 -7.18
N THR A 130 -4.29 -9.00 -6.03
CA THR A 130 -4.23 -7.89 -5.07
C THR A 130 -3.80 -6.57 -5.73
N PHE A 131 -2.77 -6.60 -6.58
CA PHE A 131 -2.21 -5.40 -7.21
C PHE A 131 -2.48 -5.31 -8.72
N MET A 132 -3.46 -6.08 -9.23
CA MET A 132 -3.76 -6.16 -10.67
C MET A 132 -4.08 -4.81 -11.32
N ALA A 133 -4.63 -3.87 -10.56
CA ALA A 133 -5.08 -2.57 -11.06
C ALA A 133 -4.20 -1.38 -10.61
N LEU A 134 -2.91 -1.61 -10.37
CA LEU A 134 -1.90 -0.58 -10.01
C LEU A 134 -0.66 -0.58 -10.94
N PRO A 135 -0.81 -0.48 -12.27
CA PRO A 135 0.29 -0.71 -13.21
C PRO A 135 1.42 0.33 -13.16
N ASN A 136 1.18 1.50 -12.55
CA ASN A 136 2.15 2.59 -12.46
C ASN A 136 2.86 2.70 -11.10
N LEU A 137 2.59 1.77 -10.19
CA LEU A 137 3.18 1.78 -8.85
C LEU A 137 4.69 1.57 -8.93
N LYS A 138 5.45 2.47 -8.29
CA LYS A 138 6.91 2.46 -8.19
C LYS A 138 7.41 2.12 -6.81
N ASN A 139 6.68 2.53 -5.77
CA ASN A 139 7.07 2.34 -4.38
C ASN A 139 5.95 1.65 -3.62
N LEU A 140 6.21 0.44 -3.14
CA LEU A 140 5.30 -0.34 -2.31
C LEU A 140 5.96 -0.63 -0.97
N ILE A 141 5.36 -0.12 0.11
CA ILE A 141 5.87 -0.28 1.48
C ILE A 141 4.86 -1.12 2.28
N LEU A 142 5.27 -2.33 2.66
CA LEU A 142 4.47 -3.31 3.39
C LEU A 142 5.05 -3.62 4.78
N ASP A 143 5.97 -2.78 5.24
CA ASP A 143 6.73 -3.01 6.47
C ASP A 143 5.82 -3.26 7.68
N ASP A 144 6.35 -3.99 8.66
CA ASP A 144 5.68 -4.22 9.95
C ASP A 144 4.25 -4.80 9.82
N ASN A 145 4.05 -5.68 8.84
CA ASN A 145 2.85 -6.49 8.71
C ASN A 145 3.14 -7.95 9.09
N ALA A 146 2.10 -8.70 9.42
CA ALA A 146 2.19 -10.15 9.65
C ALA A 146 2.32 -10.95 8.33
N LEU A 147 2.87 -10.36 7.27
CA LEU A 147 2.89 -10.92 5.92
C LEU A 147 3.83 -12.13 5.87
N PHE A 148 3.29 -13.32 5.67
CA PHE A 148 4.06 -14.57 5.60
C PHE A 148 3.94 -15.30 4.25
N MET A 149 2.92 -14.95 3.44
CA MET A 149 2.69 -15.59 2.14
C MET A 149 2.48 -14.58 1.03
N ILE A 150 3.22 -14.77 -0.07
CA ILE A 150 3.08 -14.00 -1.31
C ILE A 150 2.76 -15.00 -2.42
N ALA A 151 1.61 -14.84 -3.06
CA ALA A 151 1.21 -15.71 -4.15
C ALA A 151 2.10 -15.51 -5.39
N PRO A 152 2.31 -16.55 -6.22
CA PRO A 152 2.86 -16.38 -7.56
C PRO A 152 2.09 -15.31 -8.35
N ASN A 153 2.78 -14.65 -9.27
CA ASN A 153 2.25 -13.59 -10.15
C ASN A 153 1.73 -12.34 -9.45
N SER A 154 1.78 -12.23 -8.11
CA SER A 154 1.15 -11.11 -7.39
C SER A 154 1.75 -9.74 -7.71
N PHE A 155 3.03 -9.68 -8.11
CA PHE A 155 3.68 -8.44 -8.54
C PHE A 155 3.85 -8.33 -10.06
N LYS A 156 3.41 -9.34 -10.83
CA LYS A 156 3.41 -9.31 -12.32
C LYS A 156 2.81 -8.02 -12.92
N PRO A 157 1.72 -7.44 -12.38
CA PRO A 157 1.13 -6.20 -12.92
C PRO A 157 1.99 -4.95 -12.67
N LEU A 158 2.92 -4.98 -11.73
CA LEU A 158 3.67 -3.82 -11.23
C LEU A 158 4.90 -3.54 -12.10
N ASN A 159 4.66 -3.22 -13.37
CA ASN A 159 5.71 -3.06 -14.40
C ASN A 159 6.68 -1.90 -14.14
N LYS A 160 6.33 -0.97 -13.24
CA LYS A 160 7.17 0.18 -12.87
C LYS A 160 7.72 0.10 -11.45
N LEU A 161 7.54 -1.03 -10.75
CA LEU A 161 7.99 -1.19 -9.38
C LEU A 161 9.51 -1.04 -9.29
N GLN A 162 9.96 -0.10 -8.47
CA GLN A 162 11.37 0.21 -8.24
C GLN A 162 11.80 -0.17 -6.83
N TYR A 163 10.93 0.09 -5.85
CA TYR A 163 11.18 -0.17 -4.43
C TYR A 163 10.05 -1.00 -3.85
N LEU A 164 10.43 -2.16 -3.30
CA LEU A 164 9.54 -3.02 -2.53
C LEU A 164 10.12 -3.18 -1.13
N SER A 165 9.37 -2.77 -0.12
CA SER A 165 9.75 -2.91 1.29
C SER A 165 8.91 -4.01 1.93
N LEU A 166 9.59 -5.02 2.47
CA LEU A 166 9.03 -6.14 3.23
C LEU A 166 9.65 -6.20 4.63
N ALA A 167 10.20 -5.07 5.12
CA ALA A 167 10.95 -5.04 6.36
C ALA A 167 10.04 -5.43 7.53
N ASN A 168 10.58 -6.17 8.51
CA ASN A 168 9.84 -6.65 9.67
C ASN A 168 8.57 -7.45 9.32
N THR A 169 8.60 -8.24 8.24
CA THR A 169 7.51 -9.17 7.88
C THR A 169 7.91 -10.63 8.11
N GLY A 170 6.95 -11.54 8.00
CA GLY A 170 7.14 -12.99 8.10
C GLY A 170 7.63 -13.68 6.81
N VAL A 171 8.08 -12.92 5.81
CA VAL A 171 8.49 -13.48 4.52
C VAL A 171 9.74 -14.35 4.68
N TYR A 172 9.62 -15.63 4.35
CA TYR A 172 10.70 -16.62 4.47
C TYR A 172 11.30 -17.06 3.13
N ARG A 173 10.65 -16.72 2.01
CA ARG A 173 11.13 -17.01 0.65
C ARG A 173 10.60 -16.01 -0.37
N LEU A 174 11.34 -15.85 -1.48
CA LEU A 174 10.90 -15.17 -2.69
C LEU A 174 11.01 -16.15 -3.87
N SER A 175 10.16 -15.99 -4.89
CA SER A 175 10.24 -16.78 -6.12
C SER A 175 10.19 -15.90 -7.36
N GLU A 176 10.82 -16.36 -8.45
CA GLU A 176 10.85 -15.63 -9.73
C GLU A 176 9.43 -15.39 -10.28
N SER A 177 8.52 -16.34 -10.08
CA SER A 177 7.12 -16.24 -10.48
C SER A 177 6.38 -15.05 -9.85
N MET A 178 6.86 -14.50 -8.73
CA MET A 178 6.28 -13.28 -8.17
C MET A 178 6.55 -12.06 -9.06
N PHE A 179 7.66 -12.06 -9.80
CA PHE A 179 8.27 -10.89 -10.47
C PHE A 179 8.41 -11.03 -12.00
N ILE A 180 7.63 -11.90 -12.65
CA ILE A 180 7.76 -12.29 -14.07
C ILE A 180 8.09 -11.14 -15.04
N ASN A 181 7.43 -9.98 -14.88
CA ASN A 181 7.59 -8.85 -15.81
C ASN A 181 8.65 -7.83 -15.35
N ASN A 182 8.87 -7.71 -14.05
CA ASN A 182 9.68 -6.65 -13.48
C ASN A 182 10.19 -7.05 -12.09
N LEU A 183 11.52 -7.05 -11.95
CA LEU A 183 12.20 -7.26 -10.69
C LEU A 183 12.55 -5.89 -10.08
N PRO A 184 12.05 -5.55 -8.88
CA PRO A 184 12.31 -4.24 -8.28
C PRO A 184 13.80 -3.96 -8.14
N ARG A 185 14.19 -2.70 -8.40
CA ARG A 185 15.58 -2.25 -8.27
C ARG A 185 16.12 -2.51 -6.87
N ILE A 186 15.29 -2.28 -5.85
CA ILE A 186 15.62 -2.50 -4.45
C ILE A 186 14.47 -3.28 -3.80
N VAL A 187 14.84 -4.34 -3.08
CA VAL A 187 13.95 -5.03 -2.14
C VAL A 187 14.54 -4.90 -0.74
N ASP A 188 13.76 -4.33 0.18
CA ASP A 188 14.11 -4.30 1.60
C ASP A 188 13.58 -5.55 2.30
N LEU A 189 14.50 -6.37 2.79
CA LEU A 189 14.22 -7.61 3.51
C LEU A 189 14.58 -7.51 4.99
N GLN A 190 14.91 -6.31 5.48
CA GLN A 190 15.36 -6.12 6.85
C GLN A 190 14.47 -6.87 7.84
N ASP A 191 15.11 -7.65 8.72
CA ASP A 191 14.47 -8.34 9.84
C ASP A 191 13.41 -9.40 9.46
N THR A 192 13.36 -9.81 8.20
CA THR A 192 12.55 -10.97 7.75
C THR A 192 13.20 -12.31 8.09
N PRO A 193 12.45 -13.41 8.24
CA PRO A 193 13.01 -14.76 8.34
C PRO A 193 13.96 -15.09 7.18
N LEU A 194 13.66 -14.66 5.95
CA LEU A 194 14.52 -14.85 4.79
C LEU A 194 15.88 -14.16 4.97
N SER A 195 15.89 -12.91 5.45
CA SER A 195 17.14 -12.17 5.66
C SER A 195 18.06 -12.79 6.70
N LYS A 196 17.50 -13.38 7.75
CA LYS A 196 18.21 -13.99 8.88
C LYS A 196 18.88 -15.33 8.55
N ARG A 197 18.67 -15.85 7.35
CA ARG A 197 19.37 -17.06 6.83
C ARG A 197 20.82 -16.76 6.42
N PHE A 198 21.21 -15.50 6.38
CA PHE A 198 22.53 -15.03 5.95
C PHE A 198 23.27 -14.36 7.12
N ASP A 199 24.60 -14.43 7.10
CA ASP A 199 25.47 -13.77 8.07
C ASP A 199 26.47 -12.83 7.35
N PRO A 200 26.37 -11.50 7.50
CA PRO A 200 25.35 -10.79 8.28
C PRO A 200 23.96 -10.85 7.62
N PRO A 201 22.86 -10.66 8.39
CA PRO A 201 21.51 -10.64 7.84
C PRO A 201 21.33 -9.62 6.71
N LEU A 202 20.59 -10.02 5.67
CA LEU A 202 20.29 -9.13 4.56
C LEU A 202 19.44 -7.93 5.01
N LYS A 203 19.66 -6.78 4.36
CA LYS A 203 18.83 -5.57 4.55
C LYS A 203 18.18 -5.21 3.21
N LYS A 204 18.61 -4.09 2.62
CA LYS A 204 18.25 -3.70 1.27
C LYS A 204 19.15 -4.39 0.27
N ILE A 205 18.56 -5.12 -0.67
CA ILE A 205 19.28 -5.83 -1.73
C ILE A 205 18.85 -5.33 -3.10
N THR A 206 19.77 -5.38 -4.06
CA THR A 206 19.50 -4.98 -5.45
C THR A 206 18.81 -6.08 -6.23
N ASN A 207 18.19 -5.75 -7.35
CA ASN A 207 17.58 -6.71 -8.28
C ASN A 207 18.50 -7.91 -8.63
N ASN A 208 19.79 -7.67 -8.91
CA ASN A 208 20.76 -8.74 -9.20
C ASN A 208 20.91 -9.69 -8.01
N ALA A 209 21.00 -9.15 -6.79
CA ALA A 209 21.08 -9.95 -5.58
C ALA A 209 19.77 -10.71 -5.30
N VAL A 210 18.60 -10.13 -5.60
CA VAL A 210 17.31 -10.83 -5.50
C VAL A 210 17.27 -12.04 -6.44
N ARG A 211 17.74 -11.90 -7.69
CA ARG A 211 17.81 -13.02 -8.64
C ARG A 211 18.73 -14.13 -8.13
N SER A 212 19.91 -13.78 -7.59
CA SER A 212 20.81 -14.76 -6.98
C SER A 212 20.17 -15.46 -5.77
N LEU A 213 19.45 -14.73 -4.93
CA LEU A 213 18.73 -15.26 -3.77
C LEU A 213 17.67 -16.29 -4.18
N ILE A 214 16.85 -15.96 -5.18
CA ILE A 214 15.80 -16.87 -5.71
C ILE A 214 16.43 -18.16 -6.26
N ASN A 215 17.53 -18.05 -6.98
CA ASN A 215 18.21 -19.22 -7.54
C ASN A 215 18.83 -20.10 -6.44
N PHE A 216 19.42 -19.50 -5.41
CA PHE A 216 20.01 -20.23 -4.29
C PHE A 216 18.99 -21.12 -3.57
N ASP A 217 17.77 -20.61 -3.36
CA ASP A 217 16.68 -21.38 -2.75
C ASP A 217 16.27 -22.59 -3.58
N GLN A 218 16.41 -22.57 -4.92
CA GLN A 218 16.08 -23.73 -5.76
C GLN A 218 17.02 -24.91 -5.53
N TYR A 219 18.27 -24.69 -5.10
CA TYR A 219 19.26 -25.74 -4.92
C TYR A 219 19.22 -26.40 -3.54
N ILE A 220 18.77 -25.69 -2.49
CA ILE A 220 18.65 -26.26 -1.14
C ILE A 220 17.55 -27.32 -1.06
N TYR A 221 16.47 -27.20 -1.85
CA TYR A 221 15.36 -28.16 -1.84
C TYR A 221 15.60 -29.41 -2.72
N ILE A 222 16.73 -29.51 -3.43
CA ILE A 222 17.09 -30.72 -4.19
C ILE A 222 17.87 -31.71 -3.29
N SER A 223 18.41 -31.28 -2.15
CA SER A 223 19.18 -32.16 -1.25
C SER A 223 18.34 -32.91 -0.20
N ASP A 224 17.04 -32.62 -0.07
CA ASP A 224 16.14 -33.23 0.93
C ASP A 224 15.12 -34.22 0.32
N THR A 225 15.51 -34.97 -0.72
CA THR A 225 14.78 -36.21 -1.08
C THR A 225 15.36 -37.37 -0.26
N PRO A 226 14.58 -38.01 0.64
CA PRO A 226 15.02 -39.24 1.27
C PRO A 226 15.02 -40.36 0.23
N VAL A 227 16.14 -41.10 0.19
CA VAL A 227 16.21 -42.43 -0.45
C VAL A 227 15.46 -43.43 0.42
#